data_AF-A0A1R2AKN0-F1
#
_entry.id   AF-A0A1R2AKN0-F1
#
_cell.length_a   1.000
_cell.length_b   1.000
_cell.length_c   1.000
_cell.angle_alpha   90.00
_cell.angle_beta   90.00
_cell.angle_gamma   90.00
#
_symmetry.space_group_name_H-M   'P 1'
#
loop_
_entity.id
_entity.type
_entity.pdbx_description
1 polymer ?
#
loop_
_entity_poly.entity_id
_entity_poly.type
_entity_poly.pdbx_seq_one_letter_code
_entity_poly.pdbx_strand_id
1 'polypeptide(L)'
;MDFGCKYKDCFLKGFWECTCPRSLKFCDIHIMEHSKLKGCSNKYNQEIYENFINISRDYENVFRKARSDCINLSQIMISEILNYLNKQLYDLKNKKHLIEQSLSNGQDIFEFLNNLQIELNFLTRDRALFTNVFQKLLCINPSSIPIGIENLKCDDIKKELKKTREKLEETEDELRLLKIANEIENKQKKSEENNINSVSTMIDETREKLNLCTALNESQIREFKKDIENYYIEMRTIERQNKKLLLNIDELQKKIDLNETQSKKIRISKNLPHNEWKKKFNSFDQSQRANFLVQNDYQNFKSKVVDLGFRVKCVKLTNDGDYIFVCKIQADCKNY
;
A
#
# COMPACT_ATOMS: atom_id res chain seq x y z
N MET A 1 5.96 -38.53 30.95
CA MET A 1 7.17 -37.87 30.42
C MET A 1 6.99 -36.37 30.57
N ASP A 2 8.02 -35.67 31.06
CA ASP A 2 7.99 -34.20 31.17
C ASP A 2 8.35 -33.58 29.82
N PHE A 3 7.32 -33.19 29.07
CA PHE A 3 7.44 -32.47 27.79
C PHE A 3 7.48 -30.96 27.99
N GLY A 4 7.59 -30.46 29.23
CA GLY A 4 7.63 -29.03 29.51
C GLY A 4 8.90 -28.37 28.99
N CYS A 5 8.78 -27.13 28.55
CA CYS A 5 9.92 -26.26 28.34
C CYS A 5 10.66 -26.07 29.66
N LYS A 6 12.00 -26.19 29.65
CA LYS A 6 12.84 -26.03 30.85
C LYS A 6 13.10 -24.57 31.24
N TYR A 7 12.53 -23.61 30.51
CA TYR A 7 12.57 -22.21 30.91
C TYR A 7 11.66 -22.00 32.12
N LYS A 8 12.11 -21.19 33.08
CA LYS A 8 11.39 -20.98 34.35
C LYS A 8 10.00 -20.41 34.06
N ASP A 9 8.98 -20.96 34.73
CA ASP A 9 7.58 -20.52 34.63
C ASP A 9 6.97 -20.67 33.22
N CYS A 10 7.57 -21.49 32.35
CA CYS A 10 7.03 -21.78 31.03
C CYS A 10 6.18 -23.05 31.03
N PHE A 11 4.90 -22.92 30.66
CA PHE A 11 3.97 -24.03 30.53
C PHE A 11 3.93 -24.64 29.11
N LEU A 12 4.66 -24.06 28.17
CA LEU A 12 4.71 -24.52 26.78
C LEU A 12 5.52 -25.82 26.65
N LYS A 13 5.28 -26.56 25.58
CA LYS A 13 5.98 -27.83 25.31
C LYS A 13 7.37 -27.60 24.74
N GLY A 14 8.33 -28.38 25.19
CA GLY A 14 9.74 -28.33 24.80
C GLY A 14 10.06 -29.28 23.65
N PHE A 15 9.81 -28.87 22.41
CA PHE A 15 10.06 -29.69 21.20
C PHE A 15 11.50 -29.58 20.67
N TRP A 16 12.26 -28.58 21.13
CA TRP A 16 13.63 -28.34 20.67
C TRP A 16 14.63 -28.72 21.73
N GLU A 17 15.70 -29.39 21.32
CA GLU A 17 16.82 -29.77 22.17
C GLU A 17 18.05 -28.94 21.78
N CYS A 18 18.60 -28.15 22.69
CA CYS A 18 19.83 -27.39 22.44
C CYS A 18 21.06 -28.29 22.62
N THR A 19 22.15 -28.01 21.89
CA THR A 19 23.42 -28.74 21.96
C THR A 19 24.30 -28.40 23.17
N CYS A 20 23.83 -27.57 24.09
CA CYS A 20 24.53 -27.32 25.35
C CYS A 20 24.72 -28.63 26.16
N PRO A 21 25.73 -28.73 27.06
CA PRO A 21 26.08 -29.97 27.77
C PRO A 21 24.95 -30.64 28.58
N ARG A 22 23.85 -29.94 28.82
CA ARG A 22 22.68 -30.45 29.55
C ARG A 22 21.52 -30.89 28.65
N SER A 23 21.64 -30.75 27.32
CA SER A 23 20.59 -31.10 26.35
C SER A 23 19.20 -30.60 26.76
N LEU A 24 19.12 -29.32 27.16
CA LEU A 24 17.88 -28.75 27.68
C LEU A 24 16.83 -28.65 26.57
N LYS A 25 15.57 -28.94 26.95
CA LYS A 25 14.41 -28.88 26.05
C LYS A 25 13.66 -27.56 26.17
N PHE A 26 13.37 -26.92 25.05
CA PHE A 26 12.75 -25.60 24.98
C PHE A 26 11.59 -25.55 23.98
N CYS A 27 10.62 -24.68 24.21
CA CYS A 27 9.60 -24.32 23.21
C CYS A 27 10.22 -23.43 22.12
N ASP A 28 9.46 -23.15 21.06
CA ASP A 28 9.92 -22.34 19.92
C ASP A 28 10.48 -20.98 20.35
N ILE A 29 9.80 -20.30 21.28
CA ILE A 29 10.19 -18.97 21.76
C ILE A 29 11.51 -19.05 22.52
N HIS A 30 11.57 -19.91 23.53
CA HIS A 30 12.73 -19.98 24.42
C HIS A 30 13.97 -20.61 23.75
N ILE A 31 13.81 -21.48 22.74
CA ILE A 31 14.97 -21.99 22.00
C ILE A 31 15.63 -20.90 21.16
N MET A 32 14.83 -20.01 20.55
CA MET A 32 15.36 -18.89 19.76
C MET A 32 16.12 -17.91 20.65
N GLU A 33 15.55 -17.54 21.80
CA GLU A 33 16.22 -16.69 22.78
C GLU A 33 17.51 -17.32 23.30
N HIS A 34 17.45 -18.59 23.69
CA HIS A 34 18.60 -19.31 24.22
C HIS A 34 19.72 -19.44 23.18
N SER A 35 19.38 -19.79 21.94
CA SER A 35 20.34 -19.91 20.83
C SER A 35 21.00 -18.56 20.53
N LYS A 36 20.24 -17.45 20.53
CA LYS A 36 20.77 -16.10 20.34
C LYS A 36 21.72 -15.67 21.47
N LEU A 37 21.39 -16.01 22.72
CA LEU A 37 22.19 -15.61 23.90
C LEU A 37 23.44 -16.46 24.09
N LYS A 38 23.38 -17.76 23.76
CA LYS A 38 24.47 -18.72 24.03
C LYS A 38 25.24 -19.16 22.79
N GLY A 39 24.77 -18.81 21.59
CA GLY A 39 25.36 -19.26 20.34
C GLY A 39 25.28 -20.78 20.14
N CYS A 40 24.34 -21.48 20.79
CA CYS A 40 24.17 -22.92 20.61
C CYS A 40 23.35 -23.23 19.35
N SER A 41 23.66 -24.36 18.71
CA SER A 41 22.77 -24.99 17.74
C SER A 41 21.63 -25.72 18.45
N ASN A 42 20.54 -25.96 17.74
CA ASN A 42 19.39 -26.68 18.24
C ASN A 42 18.99 -27.78 17.26
N LYS A 43 18.35 -28.83 17.78
CA LYS A 43 17.80 -29.94 17.00
C LYS A 43 16.33 -30.10 17.35
N TYR A 44 15.49 -30.19 16.33
CA TYR A 44 14.09 -30.53 16.51
C TYR A 44 13.95 -31.99 16.95
N ASN A 45 13.28 -32.24 18.06
CA ASN A 45 13.05 -33.60 18.55
C ASN A 45 11.75 -34.14 17.96
N GLN A 46 11.85 -34.67 16.74
CA GLN A 46 10.72 -35.18 15.96
C GLN A 46 9.95 -36.29 16.69
N GLU A 47 10.64 -37.18 17.41
CA GLU A 47 10.02 -38.26 18.18
C GLU A 47 9.10 -37.73 19.28
N ILE A 48 9.52 -36.68 20.00
CA ILE A 48 8.68 -36.04 21.03
C ILE A 48 7.42 -35.44 20.40
N TYR A 49 7.56 -34.81 19.24
CA TYR A 49 6.43 -34.22 18.53
C TYR A 49 5.44 -35.29 18.04
N GLU A 50 5.94 -36.37 17.43
CA GLU A 50 5.11 -37.48 16.98
C GLU A 50 4.39 -38.16 18.15
N ASN A 51 5.08 -38.38 19.27
CA ASN A 51 4.47 -38.88 20.49
C ASN A 51 3.37 -37.95 21.02
N PHE A 52 3.60 -36.63 20.99
CA PHE A 52 2.59 -35.65 21.39
C PHE A 52 1.36 -35.69 20.48
N ILE A 53 1.54 -35.77 19.15
CA ILE A 53 0.44 -35.93 18.20
C ILE A 53 -0.36 -37.19 18.48
N ASN A 54 0.32 -38.32 18.73
CA ASN A 54 -0.35 -39.59 19.01
C ASN A 54 -1.17 -39.51 20.30
N ILE A 55 -0.62 -38.95 21.38
CA ILE A 55 -1.37 -38.72 22.62
C ILE A 55 -2.57 -37.79 22.38
N SER A 56 -2.40 -36.71 21.62
CA SER A 56 -3.50 -35.79 21.28
C SER A 56 -4.61 -36.52 20.53
N ARG A 57 -4.23 -37.38 19.56
CA ARG A 57 -5.18 -38.20 18.80
C ARG A 57 -5.91 -39.20 19.69
N ASP A 58 -5.23 -39.80 20.66
CA ASP A 58 -5.85 -40.72 21.62
C ASP A 58 -6.88 -39.99 22.49
N TYR A 59 -6.56 -38.79 22.98
CA TYR A 59 -7.53 -37.96 23.71
C TYR A 59 -8.72 -37.56 22.83
N GLU A 60 -8.49 -37.14 21.59
CA GLU A 60 -9.56 -36.84 20.64
C GLU A 60 -10.47 -38.05 20.41
N ASN A 61 -9.89 -39.25 20.30
CA ASN A 61 -10.65 -40.49 20.16
C ASN A 61 -11.48 -40.80 21.42
N VAL A 62 -10.94 -40.57 22.62
CA VAL A 62 -11.68 -40.69 23.89
C VAL A 62 -12.84 -39.70 23.94
N PHE A 63 -12.62 -38.44 23.60
CA PHE A 63 -13.70 -37.44 23.55
C PHE A 63 -14.75 -37.74 22.49
N ARG A 64 -14.34 -38.22 21.30
CA ARG A 64 -15.25 -38.64 20.24
C ARG A 64 -16.12 -39.81 20.70
N LYS A 65 -15.52 -40.79 21.40
CA LYS A 65 -16.25 -41.92 22.00
C LYS A 65 -17.22 -41.44 23.07
N ALA A 66 -16.77 -40.63 24.03
CA ALA A 66 -17.62 -40.07 25.09
C ALA A 66 -18.80 -39.28 24.51
N ARG A 67 -18.58 -38.48 23.46
CA ARG A 67 -19.64 -37.78 22.73
C ARG A 67 -20.63 -38.76 22.11
N SER A 68 -20.14 -39.80 21.44
CA SER A 68 -21.00 -40.84 20.85
C SER A 68 -21.82 -41.56 21.92
N ASP A 69 -21.21 -41.90 23.05
CA ASP A 69 -21.86 -42.57 24.16
C ASP A 69 -22.96 -41.67 24.78
N CYS A 70 -22.72 -40.36 24.91
CA CYS A 70 -23.73 -39.40 25.37
C CYS A 70 -24.92 -39.29 24.39
N ILE A 71 -24.66 -39.27 23.08
CA ILE A 71 -25.70 -39.23 22.04
C ILE A 71 -26.53 -40.52 22.10
N ASN A 72 -25.87 -41.68 22.15
CA ASN A 72 -26.53 -42.98 22.23
C ASN A 72 -27.38 -43.10 23.50
N LEU A 73 -26.85 -42.69 24.65
CA LEU A 73 -27.60 -42.66 25.91
C LEU A 73 -28.84 -41.77 25.80
N SER A 74 -28.69 -40.57 25.23
CA SER A 74 -29.82 -39.65 25.04
C SER A 74 -30.91 -40.26 24.15
N GLN A 75 -30.52 -40.96 23.08
CA GLN A 75 -31.46 -41.66 22.19
C GLN A 75 -32.19 -42.80 22.92
N ILE A 76 -31.49 -43.57 23.77
CA ILE A 76 -32.10 -44.60 24.61
C ILE A 76 -33.12 -43.96 25.56
N MET A 77 -32.73 -42.88 26.27
CA MET A 77 -33.63 -42.17 27.18
C MET A 77 -34.89 -41.65 26.49
N ILE A 78 -34.73 -41.00 25.32
CA ILE A 78 -35.87 -40.50 24.53
C ILE A 78 -36.79 -41.67 24.13
N SER A 79 -36.22 -42.77 23.67
CA SER A 79 -36.99 -43.95 23.24
C SER A 79 -37.77 -44.57 24.40
N GLU A 80 -37.16 -44.70 25.59
CA GLU A 80 -37.83 -45.20 26.78
C GLU A 80 -38.97 -44.27 27.25
N ILE A 81 -38.74 -42.95 27.26
CA ILE A 81 -39.76 -41.96 27.60
C ILE A 81 -40.93 -42.04 26.61
N LEU A 82 -40.66 -42.08 25.31
CA LEU A 82 -41.69 -42.19 24.28
C LEU A 82 -42.49 -43.49 24.39
N ASN A 83 -41.82 -44.62 24.63
CA ASN A 83 -42.49 -45.90 24.83
C ASN A 83 -43.41 -45.89 26.05
N TYR A 84 -42.94 -45.30 27.16
CA TYR A 84 -43.75 -45.14 28.36
C TYR A 84 -44.98 -44.25 28.10
N LEU A 85 -44.80 -43.09 27.46
CA LEU A 85 -45.90 -42.18 27.12
C LEU A 85 -46.92 -42.84 26.17
N ASN A 86 -46.46 -43.56 25.15
CA ASN A 86 -47.32 -44.27 24.22
C ASN A 86 -48.16 -45.35 24.91
N LYS A 87 -47.56 -46.08 25.87
CA LYS A 87 -48.29 -47.06 26.69
C LYS A 87 -49.39 -46.38 27.52
N GLN A 88 -49.08 -45.26 28.17
CA GLN A 88 -50.07 -44.50 28.94
C GLN A 88 -51.20 -43.97 28.06
N LEU A 89 -50.89 -43.45 26.86
CA LEU A 89 -51.89 -42.99 25.90
C LEU A 89 -52.77 -44.13 25.39
N TYR A 90 -52.20 -45.31 25.15
CA TYR A 90 -52.94 -46.51 24.77
C TYR A 90 -53.91 -46.95 25.87
N ASP A 91 -53.43 -46.99 27.12
CA ASP A 91 -54.26 -47.34 28.28
C ASP A 91 -55.42 -46.34 28.46
N LEU A 92 -55.16 -45.04 28.27
CA LEU A 92 -56.19 -44.00 28.26
C LEU A 92 -57.23 -44.20 27.14
N LYS A 93 -56.79 -44.55 25.93
CA LYS A 93 -57.66 -44.81 24.79
C LYS A 93 -58.58 -46.02 25.05
N ASN A 94 -58.04 -47.09 25.63
CA ASN A 94 -58.81 -48.27 26.01
C ASN A 94 -59.84 -47.95 27.09
N LYS A 95 -59.45 -47.16 28.10
CA LYS A 95 -60.37 -46.71 29.15
C LYS A 95 -61.50 -45.84 28.59
N LYS A 96 -61.20 -44.94 27.65
CA LYS A 96 -62.23 -44.16 26.94
C LYS A 96 -63.22 -45.07 26.22
N HIS A 97 -62.73 -46.07 25.50
CA HIS A 97 -63.58 -47.03 24.79
C HIS A 97 -64.48 -47.83 25.75
N LEU A 98 -63.98 -48.22 26.92
CA LEU A 98 -64.78 -48.88 27.95
C LEU A 98 -65.93 -47.97 28.45
N ILE A 99 -65.66 -46.67 28.65
CA ILE A 99 -66.72 -45.69 28.99
C ILE A 99 -67.79 -45.65 27.90
N GLU A 100 -67.38 -45.55 26.63
CA GLU A 100 -68.31 -45.51 25.48
C GLU A 100 -69.17 -46.79 25.40
N GLN A 101 -68.60 -47.96 25.69
CA GLN A 101 -69.33 -49.22 25.76
C GLN A 101 -70.31 -49.28 26.94
N SER A 102 -69.89 -48.89 28.15
CA SER A 102 -70.75 -48.87 29.33
C SER A 102 -71.93 -47.91 29.17
N LEU A 103 -71.71 -46.75 28.53
CA LEU A 103 -72.77 -45.81 28.15
C LEU A 103 -73.80 -46.45 27.21
N SER A 104 -73.33 -47.20 26.22
CA SER A 104 -74.19 -47.88 25.25
C SER A 104 -75.01 -49.02 25.87
N ASN A 105 -74.50 -49.63 26.94
CA ASN A 105 -75.11 -50.78 27.62
C ASN A 105 -76.05 -50.40 28.79
N GLY A 106 -76.22 -49.10 29.08
CA GLY A 106 -77.14 -48.63 30.14
C GLY A 106 -76.72 -49.02 31.56
N GLN A 107 -75.43 -49.31 31.79
CA GLN A 107 -74.89 -49.59 33.14
C GLN A 107 -74.83 -48.31 33.98
N ASP A 108 -74.79 -48.45 35.32
CA ASP A 108 -74.60 -47.32 36.22
C ASP A 108 -73.21 -46.70 36.04
N ILE A 109 -73.17 -45.63 35.25
CA ILE A 109 -71.95 -44.92 34.83
C ILE A 109 -71.29 -44.20 36.01
N PHE A 110 -72.03 -43.86 37.07
CA PHE A 110 -71.48 -43.08 38.18
C PHE A 110 -70.44 -43.86 38.99
N GLU A 111 -70.71 -45.11 39.33
CA GLU A 111 -69.76 -45.95 40.07
C GLU A 111 -68.53 -46.27 39.22
N PHE A 112 -68.71 -46.53 37.92
CA PHE A 112 -67.62 -46.76 36.98
C PHE A 112 -66.71 -45.52 36.83
N LEU A 113 -67.27 -44.33 36.68
CA LEU A 113 -66.50 -43.08 36.56
C LEU A 113 -65.74 -42.75 37.85
N ASN A 114 -66.33 -42.99 39.02
CA ASN A 114 -65.64 -42.81 40.31
C ASN A 114 -64.44 -43.75 40.46
N ASN A 115 -64.62 -45.04 40.12
CA ASN A 115 -63.53 -46.00 40.14
C ASN A 115 -62.42 -45.64 39.13
N LEU A 116 -62.81 -45.19 37.94
CA LEU A 116 -61.89 -44.73 36.91
C LEU A 116 -61.10 -43.49 37.38
N GLN A 117 -61.74 -42.54 38.05
CA GLN A 117 -61.08 -41.35 38.61
C GLN A 117 -60.00 -41.73 39.63
N ILE A 118 -60.29 -42.68 40.53
CA ILE A 118 -59.32 -43.20 41.50
C ILE A 118 -58.15 -43.89 40.79
N GLU A 119 -58.43 -44.64 39.72
CA GLU A 119 -57.39 -45.32 38.93
C GLU A 119 -56.55 -44.40 38.04
N LEU A 120 -57.12 -43.30 37.53
CA LEU A 120 -56.48 -42.33 36.64
C LEU A 120 -55.65 -41.28 37.39
N ASN A 121 -55.34 -41.48 38.67
CA ASN A 121 -54.43 -40.60 39.41
C ASN A 121 -52.96 -40.81 39.00
N PHE A 122 -52.65 -40.57 37.71
CA PHE A 122 -51.36 -40.82 37.08
C PHE A 122 -50.20 -40.05 37.73
N LEU A 123 -50.49 -38.86 38.28
CA LEU A 123 -49.49 -38.00 38.92
C LEU A 123 -48.92 -38.63 40.20
N THR A 124 -49.69 -39.47 40.90
CA THR A 124 -49.22 -40.15 42.12
C THR A 124 -48.84 -41.61 41.89
N ARG A 125 -49.47 -42.28 40.91
CA ARG A 125 -49.36 -43.75 40.74
C ARG A 125 -47.99 -44.21 40.23
N ASP A 126 -47.26 -43.37 39.51
CA ASP A 126 -46.05 -43.80 38.79
C ASP A 126 -44.78 -42.99 39.11
N ARG A 127 -44.82 -42.07 40.09
CA ARG A 127 -43.63 -41.31 40.47
C ARG A 127 -42.47 -42.24 40.89
N ALA A 128 -42.76 -43.33 41.61
CA ALA A 128 -41.76 -44.30 42.04
C ALA A 128 -41.18 -45.11 40.88
N LEU A 129 -42.02 -45.59 39.95
CA LEU A 129 -41.59 -46.34 38.76
C LEU A 129 -40.83 -45.44 37.78
N PHE A 130 -41.31 -44.24 37.52
CA PHE A 130 -40.61 -43.23 36.73
C PHE A 130 -39.25 -42.89 37.35
N THR A 131 -39.21 -42.64 38.67
CA THR A 131 -37.95 -42.41 39.40
C THR A 131 -37.00 -43.59 39.29
N ASN A 132 -37.51 -44.83 39.37
CA ASN A 132 -36.70 -46.04 39.26
C ASN A 132 -36.15 -46.25 37.84
N VAL A 133 -36.96 -46.01 36.80
CA VAL A 133 -36.51 -46.01 35.39
C VAL A 133 -35.44 -44.95 35.18
N PHE A 134 -35.64 -43.73 35.70
CA PHE A 134 -34.66 -42.65 35.60
C PHE A 134 -33.36 -42.94 36.36
N GLN A 135 -33.45 -43.53 37.56
CA GLN A 135 -32.30 -43.97 38.34
C GLN A 135 -31.50 -45.06 37.61
N LYS A 136 -32.18 -46.04 37.00
CA LYS A 136 -31.54 -47.08 36.19
C LYS A 136 -30.86 -46.51 34.94
N LEU A 137 -31.53 -45.61 34.22
CA LEU A 137 -30.99 -44.91 33.04
C LEU A 137 -29.74 -44.09 33.38
N LEU A 138 -29.72 -43.43 34.53
CA LEU A 138 -28.59 -42.64 35.00
C LEU A 138 -27.53 -43.47 35.77
N CYS A 139 -27.70 -44.79 35.84
CA CYS A 139 -26.86 -45.70 36.64
C CYS A 139 -26.72 -45.28 38.12
N ILE A 140 -27.74 -44.61 38.68
CA ILE A 140 -27.83 -44.28 40.10
C ILE A 140 -28.33 -45.53 40.81
N ASN A 141 -27.41 -46.34 41.35
CA ASN A 141 -27.77 -47.56 42.07
C ASN A 141 -28.24 -47.19 43.49
N PRO A 142 -29.53 -47.34 43.84
CA PRO A 142 -30.01 -47.01 45.19
C PRO A 142 -29.39 -47.91 46.26
N SER A 143 -28.92 -49.11 45.87
CA SER A 143 -28.24 -50.08 46.74
C SER A 143 -26.80 -49.71 47.08
N SER A 144 -26.16 -48.79 46.34
CA SER A 144 -24.82 -48.28 46.65
C SER A 144 -24.86 -47.02 47.53
N ILE A 145 -26.06 -46.57 47.91
CA ILE A 145 -26.22 -45.59 48.99
C ILE A 145 -26.32 -46.42 50.27
N PRO A 146 -25.28 -46.48 51.12
CA PRO A 146 -25.35 -47.25 52.35
C PRO A 146 -26.52 -46.74 53.21
N ILE A 147 -27.55 -47.58 53.33
CA ILE A 147 -28.64 -47.44 54.30
C ILE A 147 -28.03 -47.82 55.66
N GLY A 148 -27.27 -46.88 56.19
CA GLY A 148 -26.49 -46.98 57.42
C GLY A 148 -26.12 -45.59 57.95
N ILE A 149 -26.92 -44.58 57.64
CA ILE A 149 -26.79 -43.23 58.20
C ILE A 149 -28.04 -42.94 59.02
N GLU A 150 -28.33 -43.80 60.00
CA GLU A 150 -29.42 -43.53 60.94
C GLU A 150 -28.94 -42.77 62.18
N ASN A 151 -27.63 -42.55 62.40
CA ASN A 151 -27.16 -41.60 63.44
C ASN A 151 -25.70 -41.13 63.30
N LEU A 152 -25.03 -41.36 62.17
CA LEU A 152 -23.71 -40.77 61.94
C LEU A 152 -23.85 -39.31 61.46
N LYS A 153 -23.85 -38.41 62.43
CA LYS A 153 -23.42 -37.01 62.30
C LYS A 153 -24.23 -36.16 61.31
N CYS A 154 -25.52 -35.96 61.58
CA CYS A 154 -26.33 -34.94 60.93
C CYS A 154 -25.64 -33.56 60.95
N ASP A 155 -24.87 -33.27 62.00
CA ASP A 155 -24.12 -32.02 62.14
C ASP A 155 -22.89 -31.94 61.21
N ASP A 156 -22.17 -33.04 60.98
CA ASP A 156 -21.03 -33.03 60.03
C ASP A 156 -21.54 -32.91 58.59
N ILE A 157 -22.65 -33.57 58.25
CA ILE A 157 -23.29 -33.45 56.93
C ILE A 157 -23.81 -32.02 56.72
N LYS A 158 -24.45 -31.40 57.71
CA LYS A 158 -24.86 -29.98 57.64
C LYS A 158 -23.66 -29.05 57.45
N LYS A 159 -22.54 -29.33 58.13
CA LYS A 159 -21.32 -28.52 58.03
C LYS A 159 -20.67 -28.64 56.65
N GLU A 160 -20.63 -29.84 56.07
CA GLU A 160 -20.15 -30.05 54.70
C GLU A 160 -21.12 -29.47 53.66
N LEU A 161 -22.44 -29.58 53.85
CA LEU A 161 -23.43 -28.92 52.99
C LEU A 161 -23.27 -27.40 53.01
N LYS A 162 -23.03 -26.80 54.18
CA LYS A 162 -22.77 -25.36 54.31
C LYS A 162 -21.51 -24.95 53.54
N LYS A 163 -20.39 -25.66 53.72
CA LYS A 163 -19.16 -25.41 52.96
C LYS A 163 -19.36 -25.57 51.45
N THR A 164 -20.11 -26.59 51.04
CA THR A 164 -20.37 -26.85 49.62
C THR A 164 -21.22 -25.74 49.02
N ARG A 165 -22.20 -25.23 49.77
CA ARG A 165 -23.01 -24.09 49.37
C ARG A 165 -22.19 -22.80 49.27
N GLU A 166 -21.32 -22.53 50.24
CA GLU A 166 -20.40 -21.38 50.19
C GLU A 166 -19.51 -21.45 48.95
N LYS A 167 -18.91 -22.61 48.65
CA LYS A 167 -18.13 -22.83 47.43
C LYS A 167 -18.96 -22.71 46.14
N LEU A 168 -20.24 -23.07 46.19
CA LEU A 168 -21.13 -22.92 45.05
C LEU A 168 -21.45 -21.44 44.80
N GLU A 169 -21.72 -20.67 45.85
CA GLU A 169 -21.91 -19.22 45.76
C GLU A 169 -20.64 -18.52 45.25
N GLU A 170 -19.45 -18.92 45.73
CA GLU A 170 -18.16 -18.42 45.22
C GLU A 170 -17.98 -18.74 43.72
N THR A 171 -18.25 -19.97 43.30
CA THR A 171 -18.12 -20.34 41.88
C THR A 171 -19.18 -19.69 40.99
N GLU A 172 -20.40 -19.46 41.49
CA GLU A 172 -21.44 -18.70 40.77
C GLU A 172 -21.03 -17.24 40.56
N ASP A 173 -20.42 -16.61 41.57
CA ASP A 173 -19.90 -15.24 41.47
C ASP A 173 -18.71 -15.15 40.51
N GLU A 174 -17.76 -16.11 40.56
CA GLU A 174 -16.68 -16.21 39.57
C GLU A 174 -17.23 -16.34 38.14
N LEU A 175 -18.27 -17.16 37.95
CA LEU A 175 -18.89 -17.39 36.65
C LEU A 175 -19.62 -16.12 36.15
N ARG A 176 -20.21 -15.33 37.05
CA ARG A 176 -20.77 -14.00 36.72
C ARG A 176 -19.68 -13.03 36.27
N LEU A 177 -18.55 -12.97 37.00
CA LEU A 177 -17.43 -12.10 36.63
C LEU A 177 -16.84 -12.48 35.26
N LEU A 178 -16.70 -13.78 34.98
CA LEU A 178 -16.23 -14.28 33.68
C LEU A 178 -17.19 -13.92 32.53
N LYS A 179 -18.51 -13.97 32.76
CA LYS A 179 -19.50 -13.54 31.76
C LYS A 179 -19.36 -12.05 31.43
N ILE A 180 -19.23 -11.21 32.46
CA ILE A 180 -19.01 -9.76 32.28
C ILE A 180 -17.71 -9.49 31.53
N ALA A 181 -16.62 -10.17 31.90
CA ALA A 181 -15.33 -10.04 31.21
C ALA A 181 -15.43 -10.41 29.72
N ASN A 182 -16.10 -11.52 29.41
CA ASN A 182 -16.31 -11.95 28.03
C ASN A 182 -17.19 -10.97 27.22
N GLU A 183 -18.21 -10.38 27.84
CA GLU A 183 -19.01 -9.32 27.19
C GLU A 183 -18.19 -8.06 26.89
N ILE A 184 -17.30 -7.65 27.80
CA ILE A 184 -16.38 -6.53 27.59
C ILE A 184 -15.42 -6.84 26.45
N GLU A 185 -14.82 -8.03 26.44
CA GLU A 185 -13.89 -8.46 25.39
C GLU A 185 -14.58 -8.50 24.01
N ASN A 186 -15.82 -9.01 23.93
CA ASN A 186 -16.57 -9.04 22.68
C ASN A 186 -16.94 -7.63 22.18
N LYS A 187 -17.26 -6.69 23.09
CA LYS A 187 -17.47 -5.28 22.72
C LYS A 187 -16.18 -4.63 22.22
N GLN A 188 -15.04 -4.93 22.83
CA GLN A 188 -13.73 -4.46 22.37
C GLN A 188 -13.42 -4.99 20.97
N LYS A 189 -13.53 -6.31 20.74
CA LYS A 189 -13.33 -6.93 19.42
C LYS A 189 -14.21 -6.31 18.34
N LYS A 190 -15.49 -6.08 18.64
CA LYS A 190 -16.41 -5.42 17.71
C LYS A 190 -16.01 -3.97 17.41
N SER A 191 -15.47 -3.25 18.39
CA SER A 191 -14.95 -1.89 18.17
C SER A 191 -13.68 -1.90 17.31
N GLU A 192 -12.81 -2.89 17.51
CA GLU A 192 -11.59 -3.07 16.72
C GLU A 192 -11.91 -3.44 15.27
N GLU A 193 -12.86 -4.35 15.04
CA GLU A 193 -13.34 -4.69 13.69
C GLU A 193 -13.91 -3.46 12.95
N ASN A 194 -14.70 -2.63 13.64
CA ASN A 194 -15.20 -1.39 13.05
C ASN A 194 -14.08 -0.42 12.69
N ASN A 195 -13.05 -0.31 13.54
CA ASN A 195 -11.87 0.52 13.27
C ASN A 195 -11.07 -0.03 12.08
N ILE A 196 -10.86 -1.34 12.00
CA ILE A 196 -10.18 -2.00 10.88
C ILE A 196 -10.93 -1.75 9.58
N ASN A 197 -12.26 -1.89 9.57
CA ASN A 197 -13.08 -1.61 8.40
C ASN A 197 -12.98 -0.15 7.97
N SER A 198 -13.03 0.79 8.92
CA SER A 198 -12.87 2.22 8.63
C SER A 198 -11.49 2.53 8.03
N VAL A 199 -10.41 1.96 8.58
CA VAL A 199 -9.05 2.13 8.04
C VAL A 199 -8.93 1.50 6.65
N SER A 200 -9.54 0.33 6.41
CA SER A 200 -9.56 -0.30 5.09
C SER A 200 -10.21 0.61 4.04
N THR A 201 -11.34 1.23 4.35
CA THR A 201 -12.00 2.20 3.45
C THR A 201 -11.10 3.39 3.15
N MET A 202 -10.42 3.96 4.15
CA MET A 202 -9.48 5.07 3.94
C MET A 202 -8.28 4.68 3.05
N ILE A 203 -7.79 3.45 3.17
CA ILE A 203 -6.72 2.93 2.31
C ILE A 203 -7.19 2.85 0.87
N ASP A 204 -8.39 2.32 0.62
CA ASP A 204 -8.95 2.20 -0.73
C ASP A 204 -9.17 3.58 -1.38
N GLU A 205 -9.73 4.55 -0.66
CA GLU A 205 -9.88 5.93 -1.13
C GLU A 205 -8.52 6.59 -1.46
N THR A 206 -7.53 6.35 -0.61
CA THR A 206 -6.17 6.89 -0.82
C THR A 206 -5.51 6.27 -2.05
N ARG A 207 -5.72 4.96 -2.26
CA ARG A 207 -5.23 4.24 -3.42
C ARG A 207 -5.87 4.74 -4.71
N GLU A 208 -7.17 5.01 -4.70
CA GLU A 208 -7.87 5.58 -5.85
C GLU A 208 -7.32 6.98 -6.21
N LYS A 209 -7.14 7.85 -5.21
CA LYS A 209 -6.52 9.18 -5.40
C LYS A 209 -5.10 9.07 -5.96
N LEU A 210 -4.31 8.11 -5.48
CA LEU A 210 -2.95 7.87 -5.96
C LEU A 210 -2.94 7.41 -7.42
N ASN A 211 -3.84 6.51 -7.80
CA ASN A 211 -3.97 6.05 -9.18
C ASN A 211 -4.35 7.20 -10.12
N LEU A 212 -5.29 8.07 -9.71
CA LEU A 212 -5.68 9.24 -10.49
C LEU A 212 -4.51 10.23 -10.67
N CYS A 213 -3.76 10.51 -9.61
CA CYS A 213 -2.57 11.37 -9.67
C CYS A 213 -1.49 10.78 -10.59
N THR A 214 -1.28 9.47 -10.53
CA THR A 214 -0.30 8.76 -11.39
C THR A 214 -0.69 8.89 -12.87
N ALA A 215 -1.97 8.65 -13.20
CA ALA A 215 -2.46 8.78 -14.57
C ALA A 215 -2.34 10.22 -15.11
N LEU A 216 -2.58 11.22 -14.26
CA LEU A 216 -2.41 12.63 -14.62
C LEU A 216 -0.93 12.95 -14.92
N ASN A 217 -0.02 12.52 -14.05
CA ASN A 217 1.41 12.74 -14.23
C ASN A 217 1.93 12.05 -15.49
N GLU A 218 1.48 10.83 -15.78
CA GLU A 218 1.83 10.13 -17.02
C GLU A 218 1.35 10.89 -18.26
N SER A 219 0.16 11.48 -18.21
CA SER A 219 -0.35 12.31 -19.30
C SER A 219 0.50 13.56 -19.54
N GLN A 220 0.89 14.26 -18.47
CA GLN A 220 1.77 15.43 -18.55
C GLN A 220 3.16 15.06 -19.08
N ILE A 221 3.71 13.92 -18.65
CA ILE A 221 4.99 13.42 -19.18
C ILE A 221 4.90 13.14 -20.68
N ARG A 222 3.78 12.58 -21.17
CA ARG A 222 3.56 12.36 -22.61
C ARG A 222 3.51 13.67 -23.39
N GLU A 223 2.87 14.69 -22.84
CA GLU A 223 2.79 16.03 -23.44
C GLU A 223 4.19 16.68 -23.52
N PHE A 224 4.93 16.70 -22.41
CA PHE A 224 6.30 17.24 -22.40
C PHE A 224 7.24 16.51 -23.35
N LYS A 225 7.10 15.19 -23.51
CA LYS A 225 7.90 14.43 -24.49
C LYS A 225 7.62 14.90 -25.92
N LYS A 226 6.36 15.18 -26.25
CA LYS A 226 5.95 15.69 -27.56
C LYS A 226 6.51 17.08 -27.82
N ASP A 227 6.48 17.95 -26.81
CA ASP A 227 7.06 19.30 -26.91
C ASP A 227 8.58 19.24 -27.12
N ILE A 228 9.29 18.40 -26.37
CA ILE A 228 10.73 18.18 -26.55
C ILE A 228 11.04 17.71 -27.97
N GLU A 229 10.26 16.76 -28.51
CA GLU A 229 10.44 16.28 -29.88
C GLU A 229 10.22 17.38 -30.92
N ASN A 230 9.19 18.21 -30.74
CA ASN A 230 8.94 19.38 -31.58
C ASN A 230 10.12 20.36 -31.56
N TYR A 231 10.66 20.67 -30.38
CA TYR A 231 11.84 21.53 -30.24
C TYR A 231 13.07 20.96 -30.97
N TYR A 232 13.29 19.65 -30.93
CA TYR A 232 14.38 19.03 -31.69
C TYR A 232 14.20 19.16 -33.20
N ILE A 233 12.96 19.05 -33.70
CA ILE A 233 12.64 19.24 -35.12
C ILE A 233 12.90 20.70 -35.54
N GLU A 234 12.47 21.66 -34.72
CA GLU A 234 12.72 23.09 -34.94
C GLU A 234 14.21 23.41 -34.95
N MET A 235 14.97 22.95 -33.95
CA MET A 235 16.42 23.14 -33.89
C MET A 235 17.11 22.60 -35.15
N ARG A 236 16.80 21.37 -35.59
CA ARG A 236 17.37 20.82 -36.83
C ARG A 236 17.02 21.63 -38.06
N THR A 237 15.84 22.25 -38.07
CA THR A 237 15.40 23.12 -39.17
C THR A 237 16.24 24.40 -39.20
N ILE A 238 16.44 25.02 -38.05
CA ILE A 238 17.29 26.21 -37.88
C ILE A 238 18.75 25.89 -38.24
N GLU A 239 19.30 24.77 -37.79
CA GLU A 239 20.66 24.33 -38.15
C GLU A 239 20.85 24.20 -39.67
N ARG A 240 19.87 23.62 -40.37
CA ARG A 240 19.89 23.51 -41.84
C ARG A 240 19.82 24.89 -42.50
N GLN A 241 19.02 25.82 -41.98
CA GLN A 241 18.94 27.19 -42.49
C GLN A 241 20.27 27.92 -42.29
N ASN A 242 20.87 27.83 -41.10
CA ASN A 242 22.17 28.42 -40.80
C ASN A 242 23.27 27.87 -41.73
N LYS A 243 23.26 26.56 -42.00
CA LYS A 243 24.21 25.95 -42.95
C LYS A 243 24.05 26.50 -44.38
N LYS A 244 22.81 26.73 -44.84
CA LYS A 244 22.55 27.36 -46.15
C LYS A 244 23.03 28.81 -46.19
N LEU A 245 22.80 29.57 -45.12
CA LEU A 245 23.26 30.96 -45.00
C LEU A 245 24.78 31.05 -45.04
N LEU A 246 25.50 30.15 -44.37
CA LEU A 246 26.96 30.10 -44.42
C LEU A 246 27.48 29.87 -45.85
N LEU A 247 26.87 28.92 -46.59
CA LEU A 247 27.24 28.70 -48.00
C LEU A 247 26.99 29.93 -48.87
N ASN A 248 25.88 30.65 -48.64
CA ASN A 248 25.58 31.89 -49.36
C ASN A 248 26.59 33.00 -49.03
N ILE A 249 27.01 33.12 -47.76
CA ILE A 249 28.05 34.08 -47.33
C ILE A 249 29.36 33.78 -48.03
N ASP A 250 29.79 32.51 -48.07
CA ASP A 250 31.00 32.09 -48.77
C ASP A 250 30.95 32.40 -50.28
N GLU A 251 29.79 32.20 -50.91
CA GLU A 251 29.60 32.54 -52.33
C GLU A 251 29.68 34.05 -52.57
N LEU A 252 29.06 34.85 -51.71
CA LEU A 252 29.13 36.31 -51.79
C LEU A 252 30.55 36.82 -51.58
N GLN A 253 31.29 36.24 -50.63
CA GLN A 253 32.68 36.61 -50.38
C GLN A 253 33.56 36.36 -51.62
N LYS A 254 33.42 35.20 -52.27
CA LYS A 254 34.12 34.90 -53.54
C LYS A 254 33.79 35.91 -54.64
N LYS A 255 32.54 36.37 -54.74
CA LYS A 255 32.13 37.41 -55.70
C LYS A 255 32.77 38.75 -55.38
N ILE A 256 32.87 39.13 -54.11
CA ILE A 256 33.56 40.34 -53.65
C ILE A 256 35.04 40.27 -54.05
N ASP A 257 35.74 39.18 -53.71
CA ASP A 257 37.15 39.00 -54.02
C ASP A 257 37.45 39.10 -55.53
N LEU A 258 36.55 38.53 -56.36
CA LEU A 258 36.63 38.61 -57.83
C LEU A 258 36.44 40.06 -58.34
N ASN A 259 35.46 40.78 -57.79
CA ASN A 259 35.19 42.17 -58.15
C ASN A 259 36.34 43.09 -57.72
N GLU A 260 36.97 42.85 -56.56
CA GLU A 260 38.14 43.58 -56.12
C GLU A 260 39.34 43.36 -57.03
N THR A 261 39.59 42.12 -57.47
CA THR A 261 40.67 41.82 -58.43
C THR A 261 40.44 42.46 -59.79
N GLN A 262 39.19 42.46 -60.29
CA GLN A 262 38.83 43.19 -61.51
C GLN A 262 39.02 44.71 -61.35
N SER A 263 38.61 45.27 -60.23
CA SER A 263 38.78 46.71 -59.93
C SER A 263 40.27 47.11 -59.83
N LYS A 264 41.12 46.26 -59.25
CA LYS A 264 42.59 46.44 -59.24
C LYS A 264 43.17 46.44 -60.66
N LYS A 265 42.73 45.53 -61.54
CA LYS A 265 43.16 45.50 -62.96
C LYS A 265 42.76 46.78 -63.71
N ILE A 266 41.56 47.31 -63.47
CA ILE A 266 41.08 48.57 -64.07
C ILE A 266 41.88 49.78 -63.55
N ARG A 267 42.32 49.78 -62.28
CA ARG A 267 43.19 50.84 -61.75
C ARG A 267 44.60 50.79 -62.34
N ILE A 268 45.15 49.61 -62.64
CA ILE A 268 46.48 49.47 -63.24
C ILE A 268 46.49 49.95 -64.71
N SER A 269 45.40 49.83 -65.46
CA SER A 269 45.33 50.29 -66.85
C SER A 269 45.11 51.81 -67.03
N LYS A 270 44.92 52.57 -65.94
CA LYS A 270 44.82 54.04 -65.96
C LYS A 270 46.01 54.78 -65.33
N ASN A 271 47.01 54.06 -64.82
CA ASN A 271 48.20 54.70 -64.27
C ASN A 271 49.16 55.07 -65.41
N LEU A 272 49.12 56.33 -65.83
CA LEU A 272 50.28 56.99 -66.44
C LEU A 272 51.51 56.71 -65.53
N PRO A 273 52.68 56.40 -66.09
CA PRO A 273 53.89 56.15 -65.31
C PRO A 273 54.08 57.23 -64.26
N HIS A 274 54.23 56.85 -62.99
CA HIS A 274 54.28 57.74 -61.82
C HIS A 274 55.33 58.86 -61.95
N ASN A 275 56.33 58.69 -62.83
CA ASN A 275 57.37 59.66 -63.10
C ASN A 275 57.06 60.63 -64.25
N GLU A 276 56.20 60.27 -65.20
CA GLU A 276 55.90 61.13 -66.35
C GLU A 276 54.96 62.28 -65.98
N TRP A 277 53.91 62.00 -65.19
CA TRP A 277 53.02 63.06 -64.75
C TRP A 277 53.72 64.00 -63.77
N LYS A 278 54.62 63.51 -62.89
CA LYS A 278 55.43 64.34 -61.99
C LYS A 278 56.29 65.34 -62.79
N LYS A 279 56.97 64.87 -63.84
CA LYS A 279 57.76 65.74 -64.74
C LYS A 279 56.86 66.78 -65.43
N LYS A 280 55.73 66.35 -65.99
CA LYS A 280 54.78 67.24 -66.68
C LYS A 280 54.18 68.28 -65.71
N PHE A 281 53.79 67.86 -64.51
CA PHE A 281 53.23 68.74 -63.48
C PHE A 281 54.24 69.78 -62.99
N ASN A 282 55.51 69.40 -62.84
CA ASN A 282 56.56 70.35 -62.47
C ASN A 282 56.86 71.37 -63.59
N SER A 283 56.70 71.00 -64.86
CA SER A 283 56.82 71.94 -65.98
C SER A 283 55.66 72.93 -66.11
N PHE A 284 54.52 72.68 -65.45
CA PHE A 284 53.37 73.56 -65.51
C PHE A 284 53.56 74.83 -64.68
N ASP A 285 53.03 75.95 -65.19
CA ASP A 285 52.80 77.14 -64.39
C ASP A 285 51.69 76.93 -63.34
N GLN A 286 51.48 77.90 -62.46
CA GLN A 286 50.53 77.77 -61.36
C GLN A 286 49.06 77.58 -61.83
N SER A 287 48.67 78.22 -62.93
CA SER A 287 47.31 78.10 -63.48
C SER A 287 47.11 76.73 -64.12
N GLN A 288 48.12 76.25 -64.84
CA GLN A 288 48.13 74.92 -65.44
C GLN A 288 48.11 73.81 -64.37
N ARG A 289 48.85 73.98 -63.27
CA ARG A 289 48.79 73.06 -62.13
C ARG A 289 47.41 73.01 -61.48
N ALA A 290 46.77 74.16 -61.25
CA ALA A 290 45.41 74.21 -60.71
C ALA A 290 44.40 73.55 -61.65
N ASN A 291 44.47 73.83 -62.96
CA ASN A 291 43.62 73.19 -63.96
C ASN A 291 43.82 71.67 -64.03
N PHE A 292 45.07 71.21 -63.93
CA PHE A 292 45.38 69.79 -63.89
C PHE A 292 44.72 69.09 -62.68
N LEU A 293 44.74 69.73 -61.50
CA LEU A 293 44.07 69.21 -60.31
C LEU A 293 42.56 69.13 -60.45
N VAL A 294 41.94 70.11 -61.13
CA VAL A 294 40.50 70.12 -61.44
C VAL A 294 40.14 69.02 -62.42
N GLN A 295 40.88 68.89 -63.53
CA GLN A 295 40.57 67.93 -64.59
C GLN A 295 40.68 66.47 -64.14
N ASN A 296 41.58 66.18 -63.21
CA ASN A 296 41.79 64.84 -62.67
C ASN A 296 41.04 64.60 -61.34
N ASP A 297 40.23 65.58 -60.92
CA ASP A 297 39.46 65.57 -59.68
C ASP A 297 40.22 65.10 -58.43
N TYR A 298 41.44 65.61 -58.25
CA TYR A 298 42.31 65.20 -57.15
C TYR A 298 41.66 65.53 -55.80
N GLN A 299 41.19 64.50 -55.07
CA GLN A 299 40.55 64.62 -53.76
C GLN A 299 39.38 65.63 -53.71
N ASN A 300 38.62 65.73 -54.80
CA ASN A 300 37.52 66.68 -54.97
C ASN A 300 38.03 68.15 -54.97
N PHE A 301 39.17 68.41 -55.61
CA PHE A 301 39.80 69.74 -55.65
C PHE A 301 38.85 70.83 -56.15
N LYS A 302 38.02 70.50 -57.16
CA LYS A 302 37.06 71.44 -57.73
C LYS A 302 36.04 71.90 -56.69
N SER A 303 35.37 70.97 -56.01
CA SER A 303 34.34 71.30 -55.03
C SER A 303 34.88 71.95 -53.77
N LYS A 304 36.13 71.66 -53.38
CA LYS A 304 36.75 72.20 -52.15
C LYS A 304 37.50 73.51 -52.32
N VAL A 305 37.83 73.91 -53.55
CA VAL A 305 38.67 75.11 -53.79
C VAL A 305 38.02 76.02 -54.81
N VAL A 306 37.74 75.52 -56.02
CA VAL A 306 37.25 76.34 -57.13
C VAL A 306 35.80 76.77 -56.89
N ASP A 307 34.92 75.82 -56.57
CA ASP A 307 33.48 76.09 -56.39
C ASP A 307 33.21 76.93 -55.13
N LEU A 308 34.14 76.93 -54.16
CA LEU A 308 34.11 77.80 -52.97
C LEU A 308 34.68 79.21 -53.23
N GLY A 309 35.06 79.53 -54.46
CA GLY A 309 35.54 80.86 -54.85
C GLY A 309 36.96 81.20 -54.37
N PHE A 310 37.75 80.23 -53.92
CA PHE A 310 39.13 80.48 -53.54
C PHE A 310 40.03 80.64 -54.78
N ARG A 311 40.90 81.66 -54.77
CA ARG A 311 41.95 81.79 -55.79
C ARG A 311 43.18 81.01 -55.37
N VAL A 312 43.67 80.14 -56.26
CA VAL A 312 44.90 79.39 -56.03
C VAL A 312 46.11 80.30 -56.27
N LYS A 313 46.90 80.55 -55.22
CA LYS A 313 48.13 81.35 -55.29
C LYS A 313 49.30 80.52 -55.78
N CYS A 314 49.49 79.34 -55.18
CA CYS A 314 50.52 78.42 -55.62
C CYS A 314 50.15 76.97 -55.31
N VAL A 315 50.63 76.09 -56.18
CA VAL A 315 50.55 74.64 -56.14
C VAL A 315 51.98 74.11 -56.20
N LYS A 316 52.42 73.49 -55.11
CA LYS A 316 53.76 72.90 -54.99
C LYS A 316 53.63 71.40 -54.75
N LEU A 317 54.39 70.64 -55.50
CA LEU A 317 54.59 69.23 -55.25
C LEU A 317 55.71 69.09 -54.20
N THR A 318 55.57 68.16 -53.24
CA THR A 318 56.67 67.80 -52.34
C THR A 318 57.84 67.17 -53.07
N ASN A 319 59.02 67.16 -52.44
CA ASN A 319 60.23 66.58 -53.04
C ASN A 319 60.10 65.06 -53.29
N ASP A 320 59.35 64.34 -52.45
CA ASP A 320 59.00 62.93 -52.68
C ASP A 320 57.95 62.77 -53.81
N GLY A 321 57.20 63.84 -54.10
CA GLY A 321 56.12 63.88 -55.07
C GLY A 321 54.84 63.19 -54.62
N ASP A 322 54.71 62.91 -53.32
CA ASP A 322 53.57 62.18 -52.77
C ASP A 322 52.46 63.13 -52.30
N TYR A 323 52.78 64.42 -52.10
CA TYR A 323 51.85 65.43 -51.64
C TYR A 323 51.86 66.68 -52.51
N ILE A 324 50.68 67.30 -52.66
CA ILE A 324 50.51 68.57 -53.36
C ILE A 324 50.02 69.61 -52.36
N PHE A 325 50.85 70.60 -52.10
CA PHE A 325 50.50 71.78 -51.31
C PHE A 325 49.82 72.82 -52.17
N VAL A 326 48.61 73.21 -51.77
CA VAL A 326 47.85 74.27 -52.43
C VAL A 326 47.69 75.43 -51.46
N CYS A 327 48.35 76.54 -51.78
CA CYS A 327 48.13 77.81 -51.11
C CYS A 327 46.94 78.50 -51.79
N LYS A 328 45.85 78.65 -51.03
CA LYS A 328 44.66 79.37 -51.46
C LYS A 328 44.59 80.73 -50.75
N ILE A 329 44.14 81.75 -51.47
CA ILE A 329 43.79 83.05 -50.91
C ILE A 329 42.29 83.20 -51.11
N GLN A 330 41.60 83.59 -50.04
CA GLN A 330 40.21 84.01 -50.15
C GLN A 330 40.20 85.32 -50.92
N ALA A 331 39.45 85.40 -52.02
CA ALA A 331 39.31 86.66 -52.72
C ALA A 331 38.60 87.64 -51.79
N ASP A 332 39.35 88.57 -51.20
CA ASP A 332 38.78 89.71 -50.49
C ASP A 332 38.12 90.60 -51.55
N CYS A 333 36.83 90.39 -51.78
CA CYS A 333 36.00 91.34 -52.51
C CYS A 333 35.81 92.60 -51.64
N LYS A 334 36.87 93.37 -51.45
CA LYS A 334 36.80 94.77 -51.02
C LYS A 334 37.50 95.60 -52.08
N ASN A 335 36.67 96.25 -52.89
CA ASN A 335 36.96 97.22 -53.96
C ASN A 335 37.23 96.61 -55.34
N TYR A 336 36.16 96.35 -56.10
CA TYR A 336 35.75 97.21 -57.22
C TYR A 336 34.29 96.96 -57.57
#